data_AF-A0A4Q7AC58-F1
#
_entry.id   AF-A0A4Q7AC58-F1
#
_cell.length_a   1.000
_cell.length_b   1.000
_cell.length_c   1.000
_cell.angle_alpha   90.00
_cell.angle_beta   90.00
_cell.angle_gamma   90.00
#
_symmetry.space_group_name_H-M   'P 1'
#
loop_
_entity.id
_entity.type
_entity.pdbx_description
1 polymer ?
#
loop_
_entity_poly.entity_id
_entity_poly.type
_entity_poly.pdbx_seq_one_letter_code
_entity_poly.pdbx_strand_id
1 'polypeptide(L)' 'MNRHIWKTYYNRNIGVLQNSDYILMRESLEKYLDHIRELDIDNYDEIEQLKLMFIRLDHHIDRLR' A
#
# COMPACT_ATOMS: atom_id res chain seq x y z
N MET A 1 -41.10 0.62 27.56
CA MET A 1 -40.30 -0.48 26.97
C MET A 1 -39.27 0.11 26.02
N ASN A 2 -38.02 0.26 26.48
CA ASN A 2 -36.93 0.76 25.64
C ASN A 2 -36.30 -0.43 24.91
N ARG A 3 -36.65 -0.59 23.64
CA ARG A 3 -36.05 -1.60 22.76
C ARG A 3 -34.64 -1.09 22.42
N HIS A 4 -33.63 -1.51 23.16
CA HIS A 4 -32.23 -1.30 22.78
C HIS A 4 -31.98 -2.07 21.48
N ILE A 5 -32.22 -1.40 20.36
CA ILE A 5 -31.83 -1.86 19.03
C ILE A 5 -30.32 -1.62 18.96
N TRP A 6 -29.53 -2.64 19.25
CA TRP A 6 -28.11 -2.63 18.94
C TRP A 6 -27.98 -2.59 17.42
N LYS A 7 -27.84 -1.38 16.87
CA LYS A 7 -27.60 -1.17 15.45
C LYS A 7 -26.09 -1.24 15.24
N THR A 8 -25.61 -2.30 14.61
CA THR A 8 -24.25 -2.37 14.09
C THR A 8 -24.08 -1.26 13.05
N TYR A 9 -23.32 -0.22 13.41
CA TYR A 9 -22.96 0.85 12.48
C TYR A 9 -21.81 0.36 11.59
N TYR A 10 -22.15 -0.25 10.46
CA TYR A 10 -21.16 -0.62 9.46
C TYR A 10 -20.60 0.63 8.81
N ASN A 11 -19.32 0.90 9.06
CA ASN A 11 -18.59 1.97 8.39
C ASN A 11 -17.58 1.35 7.42
N ARG A 12 -17.88 1.45 6.12
CA ARG A 12 -17.03 0.94 5.03
C ARG A 12 -15.64 1.58 4.96
N ASN A 13 -15.42 2.70 5.67
CA ASN A 13 -14.13 3.39 5.70
C ASN A 13 -13.18 2.83 6.77
N ILE A 14 -13.67 1.96 7.67
CA ILE A 14 -12.85 1.32 8.70
C ILE A 14 -12.20 0.06 8.09
N GLY A 15 -10.87 -0.06 8.20
CA GLY A 15 -10.12 -1.20 7.69
C GLY A 15 -9.83 -1.15 6.18
N VAL A 16 -10.00 0.01 5.55
CA VAL A 16 -9.68 0.24 4.14
C VAL A 16 -8.51 1.22 4.05
N LEU A 17 -7.51 0.87 3.24
CA LEU A 17 -6.37 1.74 2.97
C LEU A 17 -6.83 2.98 2.21
N GLN A 18 -6.39 4.15 2.67
CA GLN A 18 -6.62 5.42 2.02
C GLN A 18 -5.47 5.76 1.07
N ASN A 19 -5.68 6.76 0.21
CA ASN A 19 -4.68 7.19 -0.76
C ASN A 19 -3.33 7.53 -0.07
N SER A 20 -3.37 8.20 1.08
CA SER A 20 -2.18 8.49 1.90
C SER A 20 -1.41 7.24 2.33
N ASP A 21 -2.10 6.14 2.63
CA ASP A 21 -1.45 4.90 3.04
C ASP A 21 -0.70 4.27 1.86
N TYR A 22 -1.29 4.32 0.66
CA TYR A 22 -0.63 3.84 -0.55
C TYR A 22 0.57 4.71 -0.95
N ILE A 23 0.49 6.03 -0.78
CA ILE A 23 1.63 6.94 -0.97
C ILE A 23 2.76 6.58 0.02
N LEU A 24 2.44 6.36 1.29
CA LEU A 24 3.43 5.95 2.29
C LEU A 24 4.10 4.62 1.94
N MET A 25 3.31 3.64 1.45
CA MET A 25 3.85 2.36 0.97
C MET A 25 4.81 2.59 -0.20
N ARG A 26 4.45 3.44 -1.16
CA ARG A 26 5.28 3.78 -2.32
C ARG A 26 6.62 4.37 -1.89
N GLU A 27 6.60 5.39 -1.02
CA GLU A 27 7.82 6.02 -0.49
C GLU A 27 8.69 5.03 0.30
N SER A 28 8.07 4.10 1.04
CA SER A 28 8.80 3.09 1.81
C SER A 28 9.49 2.08 0.88
N LEU A 29 8.81 1.66 -0.20
CA LEU A 29 9.39 0.78 -1.21
C LEU A 29 10.51 1.49 -2.00
N GLU A 30 10.41 2.81 -2.24
CA GLU A 30 11.47 3.58 -2.89
C GLU A 30 12.75 3.56 -2.05
N LYS A 31 12.64 3.82 -0.75
CA LYS A 31 13.78 3.72 0.17
C LYS A 31 14.37 2.31 0.21
N TYR A 32 13.53 1.29 0.15
CA TYR A 32 14.00 -0.09 0.09
C TYR A 32 14.74 -0.38 -1.22
N LEU A 33 14.23 0.10 -2.36
CA LEU A 33 14.90 -0.03 -3.66
C LEU A 33 16.29 0.61 -3.62
N ASP A 34 16.43 1.80 -3.04
CA ASP A 34 17.72 2.46 -2.90
C ASP A 34 18.67 1.62 -2.04
N HIS A 35 18.18 1.10 -0.91
CA HIS A 35 18.98 0.24 -0.04
C HIS A 35 19.48 -1.04 -0.74
N ILE A 36 18.60 -1.77 -1.43
CA ILE A 36 19.01 -3.03 -2.08
C ILE A 36 19.94 -2.83 -3.28
N ARG A 37 19.96 -1.64 -3.87
CA ARG A 37 20.89 -1.26 -4.96
C ARG A 37 22.30 -0.96 -4.44
N GLU A 38 22.44 -0.56 -3.19
CA GLU A 38 23.72 -0.31 -2.54
C GLU A 38 24.36 -1.59 -1.99
N LEU A 39 23.59 -2.68 -1.88
CA LEU A 39 24.10 -3.97 -1.45
C LEU A 39 24.98 -4.59 -2.54
N ASP A 40 26.16 -5.08 -2.14
CA ASP A 40 27.09 -5.83 -2.99
C ASP A 40 26.67 -7.31 -3.10
N ILE A 41 25.40 -7.54 -3.42
CA ILE A 41 24.76 -8.86 -3.56
C ILE A 41 23.94 -8.86 -4.85
N ASP A 42 23.83 -10.01 -5.50
CA ASP A 42 22.98 -10.16 -6.68
C ASP A 42 21.48 -10.13 -6.30
N ASN A 43 20.91 -8.93 -6.32
CA ASN A 43 19.50 -8.66 -6.03
C ASN A 43 18.69 -8.38 -7.31
N TYR A 44 19.15 -8.81 -8.48
CA TYR A 44 18.55 -8.44 -9.76
C TYR A 44 17.06 -8.83 -9.86
N ASP A 45 16.74 -10.07 -9.50
CA ASP A 45 15.37 -10.60 -9.53
C ASP A 45 14.44 -9.84 -8.57
N GLU A 46 14.94 -9.48 -7.38
CA GLU A 46 14.18 -8.73 -6.40
C GLU A 46 13.92 -7.30 -6.88
N ILE A 47 14.93 -6.64 -7.46
CA ILE A 47 14.78 -5.33 -8.08
C ILE A 47 13.76 -5.37 -9.23
N GLU A 48 13.75 -6.43 -10.04
CA GLU A 48 12.78 -6.59 -11.13
C GLU A 48 11.34 -6.76 -10.60
N GLN A 49 11.15 -7.60 -9.58
CA GLN A 49 9.86 -7.76 -8.92
C GLN A 49 9.38 -6.46 -8.28
N LEU A 50 10.28 -5.70 -7.66
CA LEU A 50 9.97 -4.43 -7.03
C LEU A 50 9.52 -3.38 -8.06
N LYS A 51 10.17 -3.33 -9.24
CA LYS A 51 9.74 -2.49 -10.36
C LYS A 51 8.33 -2.83 -10.83
N LEU A 52 8.00 -4.11 -10.98
CA LEU A 52 6.64 -4.54 -11.34
C LEU A 52 5.62 -4.15 -10.27
N MET A 53 6.00 -4.22 -9.00
CA MET A 53 5.16 -3.80 -7.88
C MET A 53 4.88 -2.29 -7.91
N PHE A 54 5.88 -1.44 -8.19
CA PHE A 54 5.68 0.00 -8.36
C PHE A 54 4.66 0.32 -9.45
N ILE A 55 4.77 -0.32 -10.63
CA ILE A 55 3.82 -0.09 -11.74
C ILE A 55 2.38 -0.41 -11.29
N ARG A 56 2.18 -1.54 -10.63
CA ARG A 56 0.84 -1.94 -10.14
C ARG A 56 0.33 -0.99 -9.06
N LEU A 57 1.21 -0.56 -8.15
CA LEU A 57 0.87 0.34 -7.06
C LEU A 57 0.49 1.73 -7.59
N ASP A 58 1.27 2.28 -8.52
CA ASP A 58 0.99 3.57 -9.16
C ASP A 58 -0.35 3.53 -9.91
N HIS A 59 -0.62 2.46 -10.68
CA HIS A 59 -1.93 2.27 -11.30
C HIS A 59 -3.08 2.20 -10.29
N HIS A 60 -2.85 1.59 -9.13
CA HIS A 60 -3.88 1.53 -8.07
C HIS A 60 -4.12 2.91 -7.44
N ILE A 61 -3.05 3.67 -7.16
CA ILE A 61 -3.12 5.04 -6.63
C ILE A 61 -3.86 5.95 -7.61
N ASP A 62 -3.55 5.86 -8.90
CA ASP A 62 -4.20 6.65 -9.96
C ASP A 62 -5.70 6.35 -10.05
N ARG A 63 -6.13 5.11 -9.80
CA ARG A 63 -7.56 4.75 -9.77
C ARG A 63 -8.30 5.24 -8.52
N LEU A 64 -7.58 5.66 -7.48
CA LEU A 64 -8.15 6.23 -6.26
C LEU A 64 -8.26 7.75 -6.31
N ARG A 65 -7.61 8.41 -7.27
CA ARG A 65 -7.75 9.85 -7.55
C ARG A 65 -9.03 10.13 -8.33
#